data_AF-A0A7S3DKX3-F1
#
_entry.id   AF-A0A7S3DKX3-F1
#
_cell.length_a   1.000
_cell.length_b   1.000
_cell.length_c   1.000
_cell.angle_alpha   90.00
_cell.angle_beta   90.00
_cell.angle_gamma   90.00
#
_symmetry.space_group_name_H-M   'P 1'
#
loop_
_entity.id
_entity.type
_entity.pdbx_description
1 polymer ?
#
loop_
_entity_poly.entity_id
_entity_poly.type
_entity_poly.pdbx_seq_one_letter_code
_entity_poly.pdbx_strand_id
1 'polypeptide(L)'
;MEATVSYLIASAVTACLLLTYVGFGFYRVINRRGKVLSLLSATAKAKSMRGMCVLGSGGHTTEMIHLLDSLPAKVFASLTAVVAATDNHSEKKLKSSRFASALSQQGLPLSVFTVPRAREVGQSYFTSIFTTLRASLASMLVVLTSKPDAVILNGPGTCLPFAAASLLFNSLLFRNTQVIFVESFARTKELSLSGKLIYRLHLADRFFVQWRALADKYDRAEYVGVVC
;
A
#
# COMPACT_ATOMS: atom_id res chain seq x y z
N MET A 1 -27.72 -37.88 -7.02
CA MET A 1 -28.25 -36.54 -6.70
C MET A 1 -27.18 -35.64 -6.07
N GLU A 2 -26.43 -36.12 -5.08
CA GLU A 2 -25.34 -35.36 -4.43
C GLU A 2 -24.19 -34.95 -5.36
N ALA A 3 -23.77 -35.82 -6.28
CA ALA A 3 -22.70 -35.51 -7.25
C ALA A 3 -23.09 -34.38 -8.22
N THR A 4 -24.35 -34.34 -8.64
CA THR A 4 -24.88 -33.29 -9.54
C THR A 4 -24.95 -31.94 -8.84
N VAL A 5 -25.38 -31.93 -7.57
CA VAL A 5 -25.39 -30.71 -6.73
C VAL A 5 -23.98 -30.20 -6.49
N SER A 6 -23.03 -31.09 -6.18
CA SER A 6 -21.63 -30.73 -5.97
C SER A 6 -20.98 -30.15 -7.24
N TYR A 7 -21.28 -30.72 -8.40
CA TYR A 7 -20.78 -30.22 -9.69
C TYR A 7 -21.37 -28.85 -10.04
N LEU A 8 -22.67 -28.65 -9.79
CA LEU A 8 -23.33 -27.37 -10.02
C LEU A 8 -22.73 -26.27 -9.13
N ILE A 9 -22.52 -26.56 -7.84
CA ILE A 9 -21.87 -25.63 -6.89
C ILE A 9 -20.44 -25.31 -7.36
N ALA A 10 -19.64 -26.32 -7.71
CA ALA A 10 -18.28 -26.10 -8.18
C ALA A 10 -18.22 -25.26 -9.46
N SER A 11 -19.14 -25.49 -10.41
CA SER A 11 -19.23 -24.72 -11.66
C SER A 11 -19.63 -23.26 -11.41
N ALA A 12 -20.57 -23.01 -10.49
CA ALA A 12 -20.99 -21.66 -10.12
C ALA A 12 -19.88 -20.88 -9.40
N VAL A 13 -19.16 -21.53 -8.48
CA VAL A 13 -17.98 -20.93 -7.81
C VAL A 13 -16.89 -20.61 -8.83
N THR A 14 -16.60 -21.53 -9.75
CA THR A 14 -15.58 -21.32 -10.78
C THR A 14 -15.97 -20.18 -11.70
N ALA A 15 -17.22 -20.10 -12.16
CA ALA A 15 -17.72 -19.00 -12.98
C ALA A 15 -17.63 -17.66 -12.24
N CYS A 16 -17.95 -17.62 -10.95
CA CYS A 16 -17.85 -16.41 -10.12
C CYS A 16 -16.39 -15.95 -9.93
N LEU A 17 -15.46 -16.87 -9.70
CA LEU A 17 -14.02 -16.58 -9.65
C LEU A 17 -13.47 -16.09 -11.00
N LEU A 18 -13.97 -16.63 -12.11
CA LEU A 18 -13.55 -16.25 -13.44
C LEU A 18 -14.11 -14.88 -13.84
N LEU A 19 -15.37 -14.59 -13.50
CA LEU A 19 -15.99 -13.28 -13.69
C LEU A 19 -15.34 -12.20 -12.82
N THR A 20 -14.99 -12.52 -11.58
CA THR A 20 -14.23 -11.59 -10.72
C THR A 20 -12.82 -11.38 -11.26
N TYR A 21 -12.13 -12.41 -11.75
CA TYR A 21 -10.81 -12.27 -12.37
C TYR A 21 -10.84 -11.45 -13.68
N VAL A 22 -11.81 -11.71 -14.56
CA VAL A 22 -11.99 -10.97 -15.83
C VAL A 22 -12.45 -9.54 -15.55
N GLY A 23 -13.40 -9.35 -14.64
CA GLY A 23 -13.84 -8.03 -14.17
C GLY A 23 -12.70 -7.24 -13.53
N PHE A 24 -11.83 -7.92 -12.77
CA PHE A 24 -10.64 -7.34 -12.18
C PHE A 24 -9.59 -6.94 -13.23
N GLY A 25 -9.38 -7.78 -14.25
CA GLY A 25 -8.52 -7.47 -15.40
C GLY A 25 -9.05 -6.29 -16.21
N PHE A 26 -10.36 -6.27 -16.49
CA PHE A 26 -11.02 -5.20 -17.23
C PHE A 26 -11.03 -3.88 -16.43
N TYR A 27 -11.30 -3.95 -15.13
CA TYR A 27 -11.18 -2.82 -14.21
C TYR A 27 -9.75 -2.26 -14.19
N ARG A 28 -8.71 -3.11 -14.13
CA ARG A 28 -7.32 -2.65 -14.22
C ARG A 28 -7.03 -1.92 -15.54
N VAL A 29 -7.55 -2.41 -16.66
CA VAL A 29 -7.37 -1.77 -17.98
C VAL A 29 -8.11 -0.43 -18.05
N ILE A 30 -9.36 -0.37 -17.60
CA ILE A 30 -10.15 0.86 -17.56
C ILE A 30 -9.53 1.88 -16.60
N ASN A 31 -9.12 1.45 -15.40
CA ASN A 31 -8.55 2.35 -14.40
C ASN A 31 -7.14 2.82 -14.79
N ARG A 32 -6.38 2.06 -15.59
CA ARG A 32 -5.16 2.57 -16.25
C ARG A 32 -5.45 3.70 -17.23
N ARG A 33 -6.54 3.62 -18.01
CA ARG A 33 -6.98 4.71 -18.90
C ARG A 33 -7.52 5.91 -18.11
N GLY A 34 -8.28 5.66 -17.05
CA GLY A 34 -8.77 6.67 -16.10
C GLY A 34 -7.63 7.40 -15.38
N LYS A 35 -6.53 6.71 -15.07
CA LYS A 35 -5.30 7.31 -14.52
C LYS A 35 -4.59 8.25 -15.49
N VAL A 36 -4.50 7.89 -16.78
CA VAL A 36 -3.94 8.81 -17.80
C VAL A 36 -4.80 10.07 -17.88
N LEU A 37 -6.12 9.93 -17.91
CA LEU A 37 -7.06 11.05 -17.91
C LEU A 37 -7.03 11.87 -16.60
N SER A 38 -6.85 11.22 -15.44
CA SER A 38 -6.75 11.92 -14.16
C SER A 38 -5.41 12.63 -13.99
N LEU A 39 -4.31 12.10 -14.56
CA LEU A 39 -3.01 12.79 -14.60
C LEU A 39 -3.09 14.03 -15.50
N LEU A 40 -3.81 13.93 -16.63
CA LEU A 40 -4.12 15.07 -17.50
C LEU A 40 -5.06 16.10 -16.85
N SER A 41 -5.85 15.69 -15.85
CA SER A 41 -6.73 16.59 -15.07
C SER A 41 -6.09 17.10 -13.77
N ALA A 42 -5.10 16.39 -13.21
CA ALA A 42 -4.41 16.75 -11.97
C ALA A 42 -3.49 17.96 -12.14
N THR A 43 -3.10 18.26 -13.38
CA THR A 43 -2.47 19.54 -13.76
C THR A 43 -3.40 20.75 -13.57
N ALA A 44 -4.71 20.57 -13.38
CA ALA A 44 -5.68 21.68 -13.35
C ALA A 44 -6.14 22.13 -11.94
N LYS A 45 -6.06 21.30 -10.88
CA LYS A 45 -6.35 21.74 -9.48
C LYS A 45 -5.98 20.66 -8.47
N ALA A 46 -4.90 20.83 -7.71
CA ALA A 46 -4.51 19.88 -6.66
C ALA A 46 -5.48 19.98 -5.47
N LYS A 47 -6.49 19.12 -5.42
CA LYS A 47 -7.34 18.91 -4.25
C LYS A 47 -6.55 18.11 -3.19
N SER A 48 -6.63 18.52 -1.93
CA SER A 48 -6.03 17.81 -0.80
C SER A 48 -6.57 16.37 -0.68
N MET A 49 -5.69 15.40 -0.42
CA MET A 49 -6.00 13.97 -0.46
C MET A 49 -6.05 13.33 0.92
N ARG A 50 -6.85 12.29 1.13
CA ARG A 50 -6.77 11.45 2.34
C ARG A 50 -5.63 10.46 2.17
N GLY A 51 -4.52 10.71 2.86
CA GLY A 51 -3.33 9.88 2.81
C GLY A 51 -3.41 8.71 3.77
N MET A 52 -2.75 7.61 3.42
CA MET A 52 -2.42 6.53 4.33
C MET A 52 -0.93 6.20 4.19
N CYS A 53 -0.23 6.02 5.30
CA CYS A 53 1.14 5.51 5.31
C CYS A 53 1.22 4.28 6.21
N VAL A 54 1.97 3.27 5.77
CA VAL A 54 2.27 2.09 6.60
C VAL A 54 3.68 2.24 7.13
N LEU A 55 3.80 2.45 8.43
CA LEU A 55 5.08 2.51 9.11
C LEU A 55 5.61 1.09 9.29
N GLY A 56 6.75 0.81 8.67
CA GLY A 56 7.58 -0.30 9.10
C GLY A 56 8.12 -0.10 10.51
N SER A 57 8.78 -1.12 11.05
CA SER A 57 9.51 -1.02 12.31
C SER A 57 10.98 -0.69 12.10
N GLY A 58 11.57 0.08 13.00
CA GLY A 58 13.01 0.38 13.00
C GLY A 58 13.40 1.34 11.86
N GLY A 59 14.34 0.93 11.01
CA GLY A 59 14.85 1.76 9.91
C GLY A 59 13.77 2.18 8.90
N HIS A 60 12.83 1.28 8.58
CA HIS A 60 11.71 1.61 7.70
C HIS A 60 10.78 2.68 8.26
N THR A 61 10.64 2.79 9.59
CA THR A 61 9.90 3.90 10.20
C THR A 61 10.57 5.23 9.87
N THR A 62 11.89 5.28 10.08
CA THR A 62 12.70 6.47 9.85
C THR A 62 12.65 6.85 8.38
N GLU A 63 12.78 5.87 7.46
CA GLU A 63 12.66 6.12 6.02
C GLU A 63 11.30 6.76 5.66
N MET A 64 10.20 6.21 6.18
CA MET A 64 8.87 6.75 5.91
C MET A 64 8.66 8.14 6.50
N ILE A 65 9.19 8.39 7.70
CA ILE A 65 9.09 9.72 8.34
C ILE A 65 9.89 10.76 7.53
N HIS A 66 11.11 10.44 7.09
CA HIS A 66 11.89 11.35 6.25
C HIS A 66 11.20 11.64 4.91
N LEU A 67 10.61 10.60 4.30
CA LEU A 67 9.79 10.77 3.10
C LEU A 67 8.62 11.74 3.37
N LEU A 68 7.88 11.56 4.47
CA LEU A 68 6.77 12.45 4.83
C LEU A 68 7.25 13.87 5.14
N ASP A 69 8.36 14.04 5.86
CA ASP A 69 8.96 15.34 6.18
C ASP A 69 9.39 16.12 4.93
N SER A 70 9.66 15.44 3.81
CA SER A 70 9.94 16.07 2.51
C SER A 70 8.68 16.57 1.77
N LEU A 71 7.49 16.15 2.20
CA LEU A 71 6.23 16.49 1.56
C LEU A 71 5.56 17.71 2.23
N PRO A 72 4.97 18.63 1.45
CA PRO A 72 4.20 19.71 2.02
C PRO A 72 2.86 19.20 2.58
N ALA A 73 2.60 19.45 3.86
CA ALA A 73 1.41 18.97 4.59
C ALA A 73 0.06 19.27 3.88
N LYS A 74 -0.04 20.42 3.19
CA LYS A 74 -1.22 20.85 2.42
C LYS A 74 -1.66 19.88 1.31
N VAL A 75 -0.81 18.95 0.92
CA VAL A 75 -1.17 17.88 -0.04
C VAL A 75 -2.21 16.93 0.58
N PHE A 76 -2.25 16.84 1.91
CA PHE A 76 -3.14 15.96 2.63
C PHE A 76 -4.31 16.72 3.27
N ALA A 77 -5.52 16.17 3.15
CA ALA A 77 -6.69 16.58 3.91
C ALA A 77 -6.72 15.88 5.28
N SER A 78 -6.16 14.68 5.34
CA SER A 78 -5.93 13.90 6.56
C SER A 78 -4.85 12.85 6.28
N LEU A 79 -4.20 12.37 7.33
CA LEU A 79 -3.26 11.24 7.25
C LEU A 79 -3.70 10.13 8.20
N THR A 80 -3.80 8.91 7.67
CA THR A 80 -3.88 7.69 8.47
C THR A 80 -2.52 7.02 8.51
N ALA A 81 -1.90 6.91 9.68
CA ALA A 81 -0.70 6.12 9.87
C ALA A 81 -1.05 4.73 10.40
N VAL A 82 -0.41 3.71 9.87
CA VAL A 82 -0.55 2.33 10.34
C VAL A 82 0.76 1.91 11.00
N VAL A 83 0.67 1.37 12.21
CA VAL A 83 1.80 0.82 12.97
C VAL A 83 1.57 -0.66 13.29
N ALA A 84 2.64 -1.41 13.41
CA ALA A 84 2.57 -2.80 13.84
C ALA A 84 2.30 -2.91 15.35
N ALA A 85 1.50 -3.88 15.78
CA ALA A 85 1.17 -4.12 17.19
C ALA A 85 2.40 -4.41 18.08
N THR A 86 3.44 -4.99 17.50
CA THR A 86 4.73 -5.26 18.17
C THR A 86 5.71 -4.09 18.07
N ASP A 87 5.27 -2.91 17.62
CA ASP A 87 6.10 -1.73 17.44
C ASP A 87 5.65 -0.56 18.32
N ASN A 88 6.33 -0.43 19.47
CA ASN A 88 6.03 0.59 20.47
C ASN A 88 6.68 1.97 20.19
N HIS A 89 7.55 2.06 19.18
CA HIS A 89 8.36 3.26 18.94
C HIS A 89 7.89 4.06 17.74
N SER A 90 7.35 3.41 16.72
CA SER A 90 6.98 4.06 15.46
C SER A 90 5.95 5.17 15.63
N GLU A 91 4.93 4.95 16.46
CA GLU A 91 3.93 5.97 16.75
C GLU A 91 4.55 7.20 17.42
N LYS A 92 5.42 7.00 18.42
CA LYS A 92 6.10 8.10 19.12
C LYS A 92 6.97 8.90 18.16
N LYS A 93 7.78 8.21 17.33
CA LYS A 93 8.63 8.84 16.31
C LYS A 93 7.81 9.67 15.32
N LEU A 94 6.68 9.13 14.85
CA LEU A 94 5.78 9.85 13.95
C LEU A 94 5.22 11.10 14.61
N LYS A 95 4.72 10.98 15.84
CA LYS A 95 4.15 12.13 16.57
C LYS A 95 5.18 13.23 16.85
N SER A 96 6.46 12.87 17.01
CA SER A 96 7.57 13.83 17.15
C SER A 96 8.13 14.36 15.82
N SER A 97 7.62 13.91 14.67
CA SER A 97 8.13 14.33 13.37
C SER A 97 7.76 15.77 13.01
N ARG A 98 8.53 16.37 12.10
CA ARG A 98 8.23 17.71 11.57
C ARG A 98 6.90 17.70 10.82
N PHE A 99 6.63 16.62 10.10
CA PHE A 99 5.39 16.44 9.35
C PHE A 99 4.15 16.39 10.27
N ALA A 100 4.19 15.63 11.37
CA ALA A 100 3.07 15.59 12.32
C ALA A 100 2.82 16.96 12.97
N SER A 101 3.90 17.69 13.28
CA SER A 101 3.81 19.07 13.79
C SER A 101 3.14 20.00 12.77
N ALA A 102 3.51 19.88 11.50
CA ALA A 102 2.93 20.66 10.40
C ALA A 102 1.44 20.33 10.17
N LEU A 103 1.04 19.04 10.25
CA LEU A 103 -0.37 18.65 10.20
C LEU A 103 -1.15 19.30 11.35
N SER A 104 -0.62 19.25 12.57
CA SER A 104 -1.27 19.83 13.75
C SER A 104 -1.42 21.35 13.64
N GLN A 105 -0.40 22.06 13.17
CA GLN A 105 -0.44 23.51 12.95
C GLN A 105 -1.49 23.93 11.92
N GLN A 106 -1.75 23.06 10.94
CA GLN A 106 -2.76 23.28 9.89
C GLN A 106 -4.14 22.73 10.27
N GLY A 107 -4.31 22.18 11.48
CA GLY A 107 -5.56 21.56 11.92
C GLY A 107 -5.95 20.31 11.13
N LEU A 108 -4.99 19.65 10.48
CA LEU A 108 -5.22 18.46 9.65
C LEU A 108 -5.22 17.19 10.51
N PRO A 109 -6.25 16.31 10.39
CA PRO A 109 -6.35 15.11 11.21
C PRO A 109 -5.23 14.11 10.94
N LEU A 110 -4.63 13.60 12.02
CA LEU A 110 -3.72 12.44 12.02
C LEU A 110 -4.33 11.31 12.87
N SER A 111 -4.63 10.17 12.23
CA SER A 111 -5.14 8.98 12.92
C SER A 111 -4.12 7.86 12.87
N VAL A 112 -3.97 7.12 13.96
CA VAL A 112 -3.02 5.99 14.04
C VAL A 112 -3.81 4.69 14.25
N PHE A 113 -3.56 3.69 13.41
CA PHE A 113 -4.13 2.35 13.54
C PHE A 113 -3.05 1.32 13.83
N THR A 114 -3.34 0.42 14.75
CA THR A 114 -2.44 -0.67 15.12
C THR A 114 -2.90 -1.97 14.47
N VAL A 115 -2.01 -2.65 13.75
CA VAL A 115 -2.30 -3.90 13.05
C VAL A 115 -1.29 -5.00 13.39
N PRO A 116 -1.67 -6.28 13.36
CA PRO A 116 -0.71 -7.37 13.53
C PRO A 116 0.30 -7.37 12.37
N ARG A 117 1.55 -7.75 12.64
CA ARG A 117 2.54 -7.92 11.56
C ARG A 117 2.16 -9.10 10.67
N ALA A 118 2.42 -8.96 9.38
CA ALA A 118 2.27 -10.06 8.43
C ALA A 118 3.27 -11.19 8.73
N ARG A 119 4.49 -10.83 9.11
CA ARG A 119 5.53 -11.77 9.53
C ARG A 119 6.40 -11.15 10.62
N GLU A 120 6.66 -11.91 11.68
CA GLU A 120 7.61 -11.51 12.71
C GLU A 120 9.06 -11.80 12.30
N VAL A 121 10.00 -11.05 12.88
CA VAL A 121 11.43 -11.25 12.59
C VAL A 121 11.83 -12.64 13.06
N GLY A 122 12.46 -13.42 12.17
CA GLY A 122 12.82 -14.81 12.45
C GLY A 122 11.70 -15.84 12.27
N GLN A 123 10.46 -15.42 11.97
CA GLN A 123 9.36 -16.36 11.71
C GLN A 123 9.58 -17.10 10.38
N SER A 124 9.33 -18.42 10.40
CA SER A 124 9.33 -19.29 9.22
C SER A 124 8.34 -18.81 8.15
N TYR A 125 8.68 -18.99 6.88
CA TYR A 125 7.81 -18.63 5.76
C TYR A 125 6.47 -19.37 5.80
N PHE A 126 6.45 -20.63 6.23
CA PHE A 126 5.21 -21.41 6.28
C PHE A 126 4.24 -20.90 7.34
N THR A 127 4.71 -20.70 8.57
CA THR A 127 3.87 -20.16 9.65
C THR A 127 3.47 -18.72 9.40
N SER A 128 4.26 -17.98 8.60
CA SER A 128 3.93 -16.61 8.20
C SER A 128 2.68 -16.48 7.34
N ILE A 129 2.20 -17.57 6.73
CA ILE A 129 0.96 -17.58 5.95
C ILE A 129 -0.22 -17.17 6.85
N PHE A 130 -0.34 -17.77 8.03
CA PHE A 130 -1.45 -17.50 8.94
C PHE A 130 -1.41 -16.07 9.51
N THR A 131 -0.23 -15.59 9.89
CA THR A 131 -0.06 -14.21 10.38
C THR A 131 -0.30 -13.19 9.25
N THR A 132 0.08 -13.52 8.02
CA THR A 132 -0.21 -12.70 6.84
C THR A 132 -1.71 -12.64 6.54
N LEU A 133 -2.44 -13.75 6.66
CA LEU A 133 -3.90 -13.76 6.51
C LEU A 133 -4.58 -12.87 7.56
N ARG A 134 -4.18 -13.00 8.83
CA ARG A 134 -4.68 -12.14 9.91
C ARG A 134 -4.38 -10.66 9.64
N ALA A 135 -3.17 -10.33 9.21
CA ALA A 135 -2.79 -8.98 8.83
C ALA A 135 -3.58 -8.48 7.61
N SER A 136 -3.92 -9.35 6.67
CA SER A 136 -4.71 -9.01 5.48
C SER A 136 -6.15 -8.62 5.84
N LEU A 137 -6.79 -9.36 6.75
CA LEU A 137 -8.12 -9.00 7.25
C LEU A 137 -8.10 -7.64 7.97
N ALA A 138 -7.13 -7.43 8.87
CA ALA A 138 -6.97 -6.16 9.57
C ALA A 138 -6.71 -5.00 8.59
N SER A 139 -5.83 -5.20 7.61
CA SER A 139 -5.50 -4.19 6.59
C SER A 139 -6.73 -3.81 5.76
N MET A 140 -7.56 -4.79 5.38
CA MET A 140 -8.80 -4.55 4.64
C MET A 140 -9.77 -3.68 5.44
N LEU A 141 -9.98 -3.97 6.73
CA LEU A 141 -10.85 -3.18 7.60
C LEU A 141 -10.36 -1.73 7.73
N VAL A 142 -9.05 -1.53 7.91
CA VAL A 142 -8.46 -0.18 8.00
C VAL A 142 -8.65 0.58 6.69
N VAL A 143 -8.38 -0.04 5.54
CA VAL A 143 -8.59 0.58 4.23
C VAL A 143 -10.06 0.95 4.00
N LEU A 144 -10.99 0.06 4.34
CA LEU A 144 -12.44 0.31 4.22
C LEU A 144 -12.93 1.46 5.11
N THR A 145 -12.32 1.62 6.29
CA THR A 145 -12.68 2.65 7.27
C THR A 145 -12.09 4.00 6.88
N SER A 146 -10.78 4.06 6.60
CA SER A 146 -10.08 5.30 6.25
C SER A 146 -10.38 5.79 4.84
N LYS A 147 -10.78 4.89 3.93
CA LYS A 147 -11.10 5.15 2.52
C LYS A 147 -10.04 6.02 1.82
N PRO A 148 -8.74 5.68 1.91
CA PRO A 148 -7.66 6.56 1.47
C PRO A 148 -7.75 6.86 -0.02
N ASP A 149 -7.28 8.04 -0.42
CA ASP A 149 -7.11 8.44 -1.83
C ASP A 149 -5.70 8.06 -2.32
N ALA A 150 -4.72 7.99 -1.41
CA ALA A 150 -3.38 7.48 -1.69
C ALA A 150 -2.83 6.67 -0.49
N VAL A 151 -2.13 5.57 -0.78
CA VAL A 151 -1.47 4.69 0.18
C VAL A 151 0.02 4.62 -0.13
N ILE A 152 0.85 5.05 0.81
CA ILE A 152 2.30 5.09 0.70
C ILE A 152 2.88 3.93 1.52
N LEU A 153 3.66 3.09 0.86
CA LEU A 153 4.21 1.86 1.39
C LEU A 153 5.73 1.84 1.22
N ASN A 154 6.44 1.25 2.17
CA ASN A 154 7.86 0.94 2.01
C ASN A 154 8.18 -0.54 2.26
N GLY A 155 9.47 -0.91 2.35
CA GLY A 155 9.95 -2.30 2.20
C GLY A 155 9.45 -3.45 3.10
N PRO A 156 8.84 -3.31 4.31
CA PRO A 156 8.55 -4.48 5.13
C PRO A 156 7.36 -5.31 4.61
N GLY A 157 7.30 -6.58 5.03
CA GLY A 157 6.25 -7.52 4.60
C GLY A 157 4.83 -7.08 4.95
N THR A 158 4.65 -6.25 5.98
CA THR A 158 3.34 -5.69 6.39
C THR A 158 2.71 -4.81 5.30
N CYS A 159 3.49 -4.27 4.37
CA CYS A 159 2.98 -3.45 3.28
C CYS A 159 2.23 -4.26 2.22
N LEU A 160 2.52 -5.55 2.07
CA LEU A 160 1.89 -6.41 1.06
C LEU A 160 0.36 -6.55 1.30
N PRO A 161 -0.12 -6.85 2.52
CA PRO A 161 -1.54 -6.77 2.88
C PRO A 161 -2.24 -5.46 2.49
N PHE A 162 -1.62 -4.31 2.74
CA PHE A 162 -2.22 -3.01 2.42
C PHE A 162 -2.29 -2.73 0.93
N ALA A 163 -1.26 -3.13 0.17
CA ALA A 163 -1.27 -3.02 -1.29
C ALA A 163 -2.41 -3.86 -1.89
N ALA A 164 -2.56 -5.11 -1.44
CA ALA A 164 -3.64 -6.00 -1.87
C ALA A 164 -5.02 -5.49 -1.44
N ALA A 165 -5.17 -5.03 -0.19
CA ALA A 165 -6.42 -4.47 0.32
C ALA A 165 -6.88 -3.23 -0.46
N SER A 166 -5.95 -2.33 -0.79
CA SER A 166 -6.26 -1.11 -1.58
C SER A 166 -6.74 -1.45 -2.99
N LEU A 167 -6.15 -2.47 -3.60
CA LEU A 167 -6.53 -2.97 -4.90
C LEU A 167 -7.91 -3.65 -4.89
N LEU A 168 -8.21 -4.42 -3.85
CA LEU A 168 -9.55 -4.99 -3.62
C LEU A 168 -10.59 -3.90 -3.35
N PHE A 169 -10.26 -2.90 -2.53
CA PHE A 169 -11.10 -1.74 -2.25
C PHE A 169 -11.46 -0.99 -3.54
N ASN A 170 -10.48 -0.78 -4.41
CA ASN A 170 -10.64 -0.21 -5.73
C ASN A 170 -11.59 -1.02 -6.61
N SER A 171 -11.39 -2.34 -6.68
CA SER A 171 -12.19 -3.22 -7.54
C SER A 171 -13.61 -3.46 -7.03
N LEU A 172 -13.81 -3.62 -5.72
CA LEU A 172 -15.10 -3.97 -5.13
C LEU A 172 -16.01 -2.76 -4.95
N LEU A 173 -15.43 -1.59 -4.65
CA LEU A 173 -16.18 -0.37 -4.33
C LEU A 173 -15.98 0.74 -5.36
N PHE A 174 -15.42 0.42 -6.53
CA PHE A 174 -15.17 1.35 -7.65
C PHE A 174 -14.44 2.64 -7.21
N ARG A 175 -13.47 2.48 -6.30
CA ARG A 175 -12.63 3.57 -5.78
C ARG A 175 -11.42 3.78 -6.69
N ASN A 176 -10.69 4.87 -6.49
CA ASN A 176 -9.44 5.15 -7.22
C ASN A 176 -8.31 5.53 -6.25
N THR A 177 -8.09 4.68 -5.25
CA THR A 177 -6.97 4.79 -4.33
C THR A 177 -5.66 4.52 -5.07
N GLN A 178 -4.72 5.46 -5.00
CA GLN A 178 -3.39 5.32 -5.57
C GLN A 178 -2.49 4.51 -4.63
N VAL A 179 -1.89 3.42 -5.11
CA VAL A 179 -0.91 2.65 -4.33
C VAL A 179 0.50 3.04 -4.76
N ILE A 180 1.24 3.67 -3.85
CA ILE A 180 2.61 4.14 -4.06
C ILE A 180 3.54 3.30 -3.21
N PHE A 181 4.48 2.61 -3.84
CA PHE A 181 5.50 1.84 -3.15
C PHE A 181 6.87 2.49 -3.34
N VAL A 182 7.58 2.74 -2.24
CA VAL A 182 8.95 3.25 -2.22
C VAL A 182 9.86 2.17 -1.67
N GLU A 183 10.75 1.64 -2.50
CA GLU A 183 11.71 0.64 -2.05
C GLU A 183 12.70 1.25 -1.05
N SER A 184 13.08 0.43 -0.06
CA SER A 184 13.97 0.85 1.02
C SER A 184 15.34 1.28 0.52
N PHE A 185 15.92 2.26 1.20
CA PHE A 185 17.25 2.80 0.88
C PHE A 185 18.33 1.72 0.96
N ALA A 186 18.18 0.74 1.85
CA ALA A 186 19.14 -0.36 2.01
C ALA A 186 19.22 -1.30 0.79
N ARG A 187 18.31 -1.18 -0.18
CA ARG A 187 18.23 -2.06 -1.36
C ARG A 187 18.90 -1.41 -2.57
N THR A 188 20.22 -1.60 -2.70
CA THR A 188 21.01 -0.99 -3.78
C THR A 188 21.03 -1.79 -5.08
N LYS A 189 21.05 -3.13 -4.97
CA LYS A 189 21.27 -4.06 -6.11
C LYS A 189 20.03 -4.83 -6.53
N GLU A 190 19.19 -5.21 -5.57
CA GLU A 190 17.95 -5.96 -5.83
C GLU A 190 16.81 -5.49 -4.93
N LEU A 191 15.58 -5.56 -5.44
CA LEU A 191 14.37 -5.31 -4.66
C LEU A 191 14.28 -6.22 -3.42
N SER A 192 13.62 -5.74 -2.38
CA SER A 192 13.25 -6.55 -1.21
C SER A 192 12.29 -7.66 -1.63
N LEU A 193 12.06 -8.68 -0.79
CA LEU A 193 11.06 -9.72 -1.09
C LEU A 193 9.66 -9.11 -1.28
N SER A 194 9.28 -8.19 -0.38
CA SER A 194 8.03 -7.43 -0.48
C SER A 194 7.98 -6.62 -1.78
N GLY A 195 9.07 -5.92 -2.12
CA GLY A 195 9.20 -5.17 -3.36
C GLY A 195 9.08 -6.05 -4.60
N LYS A 196 9.71 -7.23 -4.62
CA LYS A 196 9.58 -8.21 -5.70
C LYS A 196 8.13 -8.69 -5.86
N LEU A 197 7.43 -8.95 -4.75
CA LEU A 197 6.02 -9.38 -4.78
C LEU A 197 5.10 -8.26 -5.27
N ILE A 198 5.21 -7.06 -4.70
CA ILE A 198 4.42 -5.89 -5.11
C ILE A 198 4.67 -5.56 -6.59
N TYR A 199 5.93 -5.62 -7.02
CA TYR A 199 6.30 -5.44 -8.41
C TYR A 199 5.63 -6.51 -9.28
N ARG A 200 5.94 -7.80 -9.10
CA ARG A 200 5.44 -8.88 -9.97
C ARG A 200 3.91 -8.98 -10.00
N LEU A 201 3.24 -8.80 -8.86
CA LEU A 201 1.77 -8.87 -8.75
C LEU A 201 1.07 -7.56 -9.19
N HIS A 202 1.85 -6.55 -9.57
CA HIS A 202 1.36 -5.25 -10.03
C HIS A 202 0.45 -4.57 -8.99
N LEU A 203 0.82 -4.65 -7.71
CA LEU A 203 -0.01 -4.12 -6.62
C LEU A 203 0.17 -2.62 -6.42
N ALA A 204 1.31 -2.07 -6.87
CA ALA A 204 1.58 -0.64 -6.85
C ALA A 204 1.31 -0.01 -8.22
N ASP A 205 0.70 1.17 -8.19
CA ASP A 205 0.52 2.03 -9.35
C ASP A 205 1.79 2.79 -9.69
N ARG A 206 2.49 3.26 -8.66
CA ARG A 206 3.79 3.92 -8.73
C ARG A 206 4.78 3.09 -7.93
N PHE A 207 5.88 2.70 -8.56
CA PHE A 207 6.93 1.93 -7.91
C PHE A 207 8.23 2.74 -7.95
N PHE A 208 8.66 3.26 -6.82
CA PHE A 208 9.81 4.13 -6.70
C PHE A 208 11.03 3.39 -6.16
N VAL A 209 12.19 3.70 -6.72
CA VAL A 209 13.49 3.19 -6.29
C VAL A 209 14.47 4.33 -6.09
N GLN A 210 15.37 4.16 -5.12
CA GLN A 210 16.35 5.19 -4.75
C GLN A 210 17.71 5.01 -5.42
N TRP A 211 17.90 3.90 -6.14
CA TRP A 211 19.15 3.54 -6.80
C TRP A 211 18.93 3.34 -8.28
N ARG A 212 19.79 3.97 -9.11
CA ARG A 212 19.65 3.92 -10.56
C ARG A 212 19.74 2.50 -11.11
N ALA A 213 20.64 1.69 -10.56
CA ALA A 213 20.81 0.28 -10.92
C ALA A 213 19.52 -0.56 -10.80
N LEU A 214 18.60 -0.20 -9.89
CA LEU A 214 17.30 -0.84 -9.82
C LEU A 214 16.38 -0.40 -10.95
N ALA A 215 16.33 0.90 -11.26
CA ALA A 215 15.50 1.41 -12.36
C ALA A 215 15.95 0.84 -13.71
N ASP A 216 17.26 0.67 -13.91
CA ASP A 216 17.81 0.06 -15.13
C ASP A 216 17.47 -1.44 -15.24
N LYS A 217 17.22 -2.12 -14.12
CA LYS A 217 16.87 -3.57 -14.07
C LYS A 217 15.36 -3.83 -14.07
N TYR A 218 14.55 -2.85 -13.69
CA TYR A 218 13.12 -2.99 -13.49
C TYR A 218 12.38 -1.87 -14.23
N ASP A 219 11.91 -2.13 -15.46
CA ASP A 219 11.36 -1.12 -16.37
C ASP A 219 10.19 -0.28 -15.81
N ARG A 220 9.44 -0.81 -14.84
CA ARG A 220 8.33 -0.08 -14.18
C ARG A 220 8.75 0.64 -12.90
N ALA A 221 10.00 0.49 -12.48
CA ALA A 221 10.54 1.18 -11.33
C ALA A 221 11.05 2.56 -11.76
N GLU A 222 10.62 3.58 -11.03
CA GLU A 222 10.95 4.96 -11.32
C GLU A 222 12.01 5.45 -10.33
N TYR A 223 13.14 5.90 -10.87
CA TYR A 223 14.23 6.43 -10.08
C TYR A 223 13.89 7.83 -9.57
N VAL A 224 13.94 8.02 -8.25
CA VAL A 224 13.66 9.32 -7.59
C VAL A 224 14.83 9.86 -6.79
N GLY A 225 15.98 9.18 -6.79
CA GLY A 225 17.10 9.51 -5.91
C GLY A 225 16.81 9.19 -4.45
N VAL A 226 17.60 9.77 -3.56
CA VAL A 226 17.47 9.56 -2.10
C VAL A 226 16.36 10.45 -1.59
N VAL A 227 15.27 9.81 -1.14
CA VAL A 227 14.04 10.50 -0.69
C VAL A 227 13.72 10.24 0.79
N CYS A 228 14.59 9.50 1.47
CA CYS A 228 14.44 9.14 2.86
C CYS A 228 15.76 9.20 3.63
#